data_AF-I4ENK7-F1
#
_entry.id   AF-I4ENK7-F1
#
_cell.length_a   1.000
_cell.length_b   1.000
_cell.length_c   1.000
_cell.angle_alpha   90.00
_cell.angle_beta   90.00
_cell.angle_gamma   90.00
#
_symmetry.space_group_name_H-M   'P 1'
#
loop_
_entity.id
_entity.type
_entity.pdbx_description
1 polymer ?
#
loop_
_entity_poly.entity_id
_entity_poly.type
_entity_poly.pdbx_seq_one_letter_code
_entity_poly.pdbx_strand_id
1 'polypeptide(L)'
;MGLSTVRLNLSYVLHEPSTSRQVESAARQVIANERKARAAVDRLSRLQDAELLRRVVSPVPLDSIDLPISESFVTLQIGAWQLIPRLLAALRATRQLDRPFPVHVQFLDGLTGSQTVATPFFRGPAQLRLPSTNSSGRLPGHFVSLILRPGGSRLQLILDPLMIDTGQDPRAGVLKAAGPLAEAVIRSHAGQWFCSRNLWPRPAEQELPEFRHT
;
A
#
# COMPACT_ATOMS: atom_id res chain seq x y z
N MET A 1 6.17 2.73 -15.42
CA MET A 1 7.05 3.15 -14.31
C MET A 1 8.48 3.25 -14.82
N GLY A 2 9.23 4.28 -14.42
CA GLY A 2 10.62 4.48 -14.88
C GLY A 2 11.61 3.66 -14.05
N LEU A 3 12.62 3.04 -14.69
CA LEU A 3 13.63 2.24 -13.99
C LEU A 3 14.40 3.03 -12.94
N SER A 4 14.76 4.29 -13.23
CA SER A 4 15.45 5.17 -12.28
C SER A 4 14.64 5.42 -11.01
N THR A 5 13.33 5.68 -11.14
CA THR A 5 12.40 5.83 -10.02
C THR A 5 12.35 4.59 -9.15
N VAL A 6 12.22 3.41 -9.75
CA VAL A 6 12.15 2.15 -9.01
C VAL A 6 13.47 1.89 -8.28
N ARG A 7 14.61 2.12 -8.92
CA ARG A 7 15.94 1.95 -8.30
C ARG A 7 16.13 2.89 -7.11
N LEU A 8 15.75 4.16 -7.24
CA LEU A 8 15.81 5.12 -6.14
C LEU A 8 14.98 4.63 -4.96
N ASN A 9 13.71 4.29 -5.17
CA ASN A 9 12.84 3.82 -4.09
C ASN A 9 13.36 2.51 -3.46
N LEU A 10 13.83 1.56 -4.27
CA LEU A 10 14.37 0.29 -3.79
C LEU A 10 15.71 0.44 -3.06
N SER A 11 16.50 1.49 -3.31
CA SER A 11 17.73 1.74 -2.55
C SER A 11 17.45 1.91 -1.05
N TYR A 12 16.35 2.56 -0.69
CA TYR A 12 15.90 2.69 0.70
C TYR A 12 15.32 1.39 1.25
N VAL A 13 14.50 0.68 0.46
CA VAL A 13 13.85 -0.57 0.90
C VAL A 13 14.87 -1.68 1.17
N LEU A 14 15.86 -1.80 0.28
CA LEU A 14 16.89 -2.84 0.34
C LEU A 14 18.09 -2.42 1.18
N HIS A 15 18.20 -1.15 1.58
CA HIS A 15 19.40 -0.58 2.19
C HIS A 15 20.65 -0.89 1.37
N GLU A 16 20.57 -0.64 0.06
CA GLU A 16 21.64 -0.89 -0.92
C GLU A 16 21.80 0.34 -1.83
N PRO A 17 23.01 0.64 -2.35
CA PRO A 17 23.19 1.76 -3.26
C PRO A 17 22.30 1.61 -4.49
N SER A 18 21.72 2.72 -4.96
CA SER A 18 20.83 2.72 -6.12
C SER A 18 21.51 2.21 -7.41
N THR A 19 22.85 2.31 -7.45
CA THR A 19 23.73 1.85 -8.53
C THR A 19 24.07 0.35 -8.46
N SER A 20 23.79 -0.33 -7.34
CA SER A 20 24.15 -1.73 -7.13
C SER A 20 23.44 -2.69 -8.10
N ARG A 21 24.10 -3.82 -8.38
CA ARG A 21 23.52 -4.90 -9.21
C ARG A 21 22.26 -5.48 -8.59
N GLN A 22 22.19 -5.55 -7.26
CA GLN A 22 21.03 -6.06 -6.53
C GLN A 22 19.81 -5.16 -6.71
N VAL A 23 19.96 -3.84 -6.53
CA VAL A 23 18.88 -2.87 -6.75
C VAL A 23 18.46 -2.85 -8.21
N GLU A 24 19.41 -2.93 -9.15
CA GLU A 24 19.08 -3.00 -10.58
C GLU A 24 18.28 -4.26 -10.93
N SER A 25 18.71 -5.43 -10.45
CA SER A 25 18.03 -6.71 -10.68
C SER A 25 16.61 -6.69 -10.10
N ALA A 26 16.47 -6.22 -8.86
CA ALA A 26 15.17 -6.07 -8.19
C ALA A 26 14.24 -5.10 -8.94
N ALA A 27 14.77 -3.96 -9.40
CA ALA A 27 13.99 -2.96 -10.13
C ALA A 27 13.46 -3.50 -11.46
N ARG A 28 14.30 -4.23 -12.22
CA ARG A 28 13.87 -4.92 -13.44
C ARG A 28 12.78 -5.95 -13.15
N GLN A 29 12.91 -6.70 -12.05
CA GLN A 29 11.92 -7.68 -11.63
C GLN A 29 10.58 -7.02 -11.26
N VAL A 30 10.58 -5.89 -10.54
CA VAL A 30 9.36 -5.13 -10.21
C VAL A 30 8.62 -4.68 -11.48
N ILE A 31 9.34 -4.11 -12.45
CA ILE A 31 8.76 -3.67 -13.73
C ILE A 31 8.17 -4.87 -14.51
N ALA A 32 8.87 -5.99 -14.55
CA ALA A 32 8.37 -7.21 -15.17
C ALA A 32 7.12 -7.76 -14.45
N ASN A 33 7.12 -7.71 -13.11
CA ASN A 33 6.02 -8.16 -12.28
C ASN A 33 4.79 -7.27 -12.44
N GLU A 34 4.93 -5.96 -12.65
CA GLU A 34 3.81 -5.04 -12.84
C GLU A 34 2.89 -5.50 -13.99
N ARG A 35 3.47 -5.93 -15.11
CA ARG A 35 2.70 -6.45 -16.27
C ARG A 35 1.94 -7.74 -15.92
N LYS A 36 2.61 -8.67 -15.23
CA LYS A 36 2.00 -9.94 -14.77
C LYS A 36 0.90 -9.69 -13.76
N ALA A 37 1.12 -8.76 -12.83
CA ALA A 37 0.16 -8.35 -11.83
C ALA A 37 -1.08 -7.70 -12.47
N ARG A 38 -0.89 -6.82 -13.45
CA ARG A 38 -2.00 -6.22 -14.22
C ARG A 38 -2.87 -7.30 -14.87
N ALA A 39 -2.27 -8.25 -15.59
CA ALA A 39 -3.02 -9.35 -16.20
C ALA A 39 -3.75 -10.23 -15.16
N ALA A 40 -3.16 -10.45 -13.98
CA ALA A 40 -3.82 -11.16 -12.89
C ALA A 40 -5.01 -10.37 -12.32
N VAL A 41 -4.82 -9.07 -12.06
CA VAL A 41 -5.87 -8.15 -11.60
C VAL A 41 -7.02 -8.08 -12.60
N ASP A 42 -6.73 -8.01 -13.90
CA ASP A 42 -7.75 -7.99 -14.97
C ASP A 42 -8.58 -9.27 -15.04
N ARG A 43 -8.00 -10.42 -14.70
CA ARG A 43 -8.75 -11.68 -14.60
C ARG A 43 -9.62 -11.72 -13.35
N LEU A 44 -9.06 -11.30 -12.21
CA LEU A 44 -9.76 -11.28 -10.93
C LEU A 44 -10.90 -10.24 -10.92
N SER A 45 -10.73 -9.11 -11.61
CA SER A 45 -11.75 -8.06 -11.73
C SER A 45 -12.98 -8.50 -12.53
N ARG A 46 -12.91 -9.57 -13.32
CA ARG A 46 -14.05 -10.14 -14.06
C ARG A 46 -14.84 -11.18 -13.28
N LEU A 47 -14.31 -11.67 -12.15
CA LEU A 47 -15.04 -12.59 -11.28
C LEU A 47 -16.26 -11.87 -10.68
N GLN A 48 -17.26 -12.62 -10.25
CA GLN A 48 -18.33 -12.10 -9.39
C GLN A 48 -17.83 -11.91 -7.96
N ASP A 49 -18.48 -11.05 -7.17
CA ASP A 49 -18.01 -10.70 -5.82
C ASP A 49 -17.85 -11.93 -4.91
N ALA A 50 -18.83 -12.85 -4.91
CA ALA A 50 -18.75 -14.08 -4.14
C ALA A 50 -17.55 -14.96 -4.54
N GLU A 51 -17.23 -15.05 -5.83
CA GLU A 51 -16.09 -15.82 -6.32
C GLU A 51 -14.76 -15.10 -6.03
N LEU A 52 -14.73 -13.76 -6.14
CA LEU A 52 -13.59 -12.95 -5.75
C LEU A 52 -13.25 -13.15 -4.26
N LEU A 53 -14.25 -13.12 -3.38
CA LEU A 53 -14.09 -13.36 -1.94
C LEU A 53 -13.50 -14.76 -1.66
N ARG A 54 -13.91 -15.79 -2.41
CA ARG A 54 -13.32 -17.14 -2.32
C ARG A 54 -11.84 -17.19 -2.72
N ARG A 55 -11.34 -16.20 -3.46
CA ARG A 55 -9.91 -16.09 -3.81
C ARG A 55 -9.09 -15.38 -2.75
N VAL A 56 -9.73 -14.77 -1.75
CA VAL A 56 -9.05 -14.05 -0.68
C VAL A 56 -8.65 -14.99 0.44
N VAL A 57 -7.40 -14.85 0.87
CA VAL A 57 -6.80 -15.50 2.02
C VAL A 57 -6.55 -14.42 3.06
N SER A 58 -7.02 -14.65 4.27
CA SER A 58 -6.87 -13.76 5.42
C SER A 58 -6.47 -14.62 6.63
N PRO A 59 -5.68 -14.08 7.58
CA PRO A 59 -5.36 -14.78 8.83
C PRO A 59 -6.61 -15.03 9.70
N VAL A 60 -7.65 -14.22 9.51
CA VAL A 60 -8.95 -14.37 10.17
C VAL A 60 -10.04 -14.70 9.14
N PRO A 61 -11.11 -15.41 9.54
CA PRO A 61 -12.28 -15.61 8.68
C PRO A 61 -12.84 -14.28 8.15
N LEU A 62 -13.19 -14.23 6.86
CA LEU A 62 -13.62 -13.00 6.20
C LEU A 62 -14.95 -12.46 6.77
N ASP A 63 -15.82 -13.36 7.20
CA ASP A 63 -17.08 -13.07 7.88
C ASP A 63 -16.87 -12.46 9.28
N SER A 64 -15.74 -12.73 9.95
CA SER A 64 -15.39 -12.12 11.23
C SER A 64 -14.78 -10.72 11.13
N ILE A 65 -14.39 -10.26 9.94
CA ILE A 65 -13.74 -8.94 9.75
C ILE A 65 -14.75 -7.83 10.00
N ASP A 66 -14.62 -7.14 11.13
CA ASP A 66 -15.48 -6.01 11.45
C ASP A 66 -15.05 -4.72 10.76
N LEU A 67 -15.78 -4.36 9.72
CA LEU A 67 -15.58 -3.16 8.92
C LEU A 67 -16.45 -2.01 9.48
N PRO A 68 -15.87 -0.95 10.11
CA PRO A 68 -16.65 0.13 10.69
C PRO A 68 -17.61 0.85 9.72
N ILE A 69 -18.55 1.63 10.27
CA ILE A 69 -19.63 2.24 9.48
C ILE A 69 -19.16 3.35 8.54
N SER A 70 -17.98 3.94 8.74
CA SER A 70 -17.38 4.98 7.88
C SER A 70 -15.91 4.66 7.70
N GLU A 71 -15.50 4.35 6.48
CA GLU A 71 -14.25 3.66 6.23
C GLU A 71 -13.50 4.39 5.14
N SER A 72 -12.75 5.36 5.63
CA SER A 72 -11.57 5.76 4.95
C SER A 72 -10.48 4.74 5.28
N PHE A 73 -9.72 4.31 4.28
CA PHE A 73 -8.62 3.38 4.40
C PHE A 73 -7.36 4.03 3.82
N VAL A 74 -6.20 3.67 4.36
CA VAL A 74 -4.91 3.95 3.71
C VAL A 74 -4.34 2.69 3.10
N THR A 75 -3.70 2.83 1.95
CA THR A 75 -3.06 1.76 1.20
C THR A 75 -1.79 2.26 0.53
N LEU A 76 -1.10 1.33 -0.14
CA LEU A 76 -0.03 1.57 -1.09
C LEU A 76 -0.44 1.15 -2.49
N GLN A 77 0.31 1.60 -3.51
CA GLN A 77 0.28 1.05 -4.86
C GLN A 77 1.01 -0.31 -4.88
N ILE A 78 0.50 -1.31 -4.17
CA ILE A 78 1.13 -2.63 -4.01
C ILE A 78 0.18 -3.78 -4.38
N GLY A 79 0.72 -4.81 -5.03
CA GLY A 79 -0.05 -6.00 -5.40
C GLY A 79 -1.27 -5.69 -6.27
N ALA A 80 -2.44 -6.12 -5.82
CA ALA A 80 -3.73 -5.95 -6.49
C ALA A 80 -4.56 -4.78 -5.91
N TRP A 81 -3.89 -3.68 -5.53
CA TRP A 81 -4.51 -2.52 -4.87
C TRP A 81 -5.78 -1.99 -5.57
N GLN A 82 -5.89 -2.13 -6.89
CA GLN A 82 -7.05 -1.70 -7.68
C GLN A 82 -8.34 -2.42 -7.27
N LEU A 83 -8.23 -3.63 -6.72
CA LEU A 83 -9.37 -4.44 -6.29
C LEU A 83 -9.83 -4.11 -4.86
N ILE A 84 -9.05 -3.34 -4.09
CA ILE A 84 -9.35 -3.05 -2.68
C ILE A 84 -10.75 -2.43 -2.49
N PRO A 85 -11.15 -1.35 -3.21
CA PRO A 85 -12.47 -0.75 -3.00
C PRO A 85 -13.61 -1.74 -3.22
N ARG A 86 -13.49 -2.55 -4.27
CA ARG A 86 -14.48 -3.57 -4.62
C ARG A 86 -14.52 -4.70 -3.60
N LEU A 87 -13.36 -5.19 -3.17
CA LEU A 87 -13.27 -6.26 -2.17
C LEU A 87 -13.92 -5.85 -0.85
N LEU A 88 -13.64 -4.63 -0.39
CA LEU A 88 -14.21 -4.10 0.85
C LEU A 88 -15.74 -3.92 0.73
N ALA A 89 -16.23 -3.44 -0.42
CA ALA A 89 -17.66 -3.38 -0.69
C ALA A 89 -18.32 -4.77 -0.66
N ALA A 90 -17.69 -5.79 -1.26
CA ALA A 90 -18.18 -7.17 -1.28
C ALA A 90 -18.23 -7.79 0.13
N LEU A 91 -17.19 -7.61 0.95
CA LEU A 91 -17.14 -8.06 2.35
C LEU A 91 -18.28 -7.46 3.18
N ARG A 92 -18.62 -6.20 2.93
CA ARG A 92 -19.71 -5.51 3.62
C ARG A 92 -21.08 -5.98 3.14
N ALA A 93 -21.26 -6.20 1.84
CA ALA A 93 -22.52 -6.68 1.27
C ALA A 93 -22.93 -8.05 1.83
N THR A 94 -21.97 -8.93 2.14
CA THR A 94 -22.27 -10.22 2.79
C THR A 94 -22.91 -10.09 4.18
N ARG A 95 -22.87 -8.89 4.79
CA ARG A 95 -23.46 -8.59 6.10
C ARG A 95 -24.84 -7.90 6.02
N GLN A 96 -25.49 -7.90 4.85
CA GLN A 96 -26.85 -7.35 4.65
C GLN A 96 -27.01 -5.89 5.14
N LEU A 97 -25.95 -5.09 5.00
CA LEU A 97 -26.04 -3.66 5.29
C LEU A 97 -26.67 -2.97 4.08
N ASP A 98 -27.98 -2.71 4.14
CA ASP A 98 -28.87 -2.21 3.07
C ASP A 98 -28.53 -0.85 2.44
N ARG A 99 -27.39 -0.23 2.77
CA ARG A 99 -27.01 1.09 2.24
C ARG A 99 -25.78 1.03 1.34
N PRO A 100 -25.86 1.59 0.11
CA PRO A 100 -24.68 1.76 -0.73
C PRO A 100 -23.64 2.59 0.02
N PHE A 101 -22.41 2.08 0.05
CA PHE A 101 -21.37 2.57 0.92
C PHE A 101 -20.16 3.05 0.11
N PRO A 102 -19.77 4.33 0.18
CA PRO A 102 -18.58 4.81 -0.49
C PRO A 102 -17.33 4.34 0.28
N VAL A 103 -16.61 3.36 -0.29
CA VAL A 103 -15.30 2.97 0.20
C VAL A 103 -14.27 4.01 -0.26
N HIS A 104 -13.65 4.70 0.70
CA HIS A 104 -12.65 5.73 0.40
C HIS A 104 -11.24 5.16 0.65
N VAL A 105 -10.46 5.00 -0.41
CA VAL A 105 -9.08 4.49 -0.32
C VAL A 105 -8.10 5.60 -0.64
N GLN A 106 -7.15 5.84 0.25
CA GLN A 106 -6.12 6.87 0.14
C GLN A 106 -4.75 6.22 0.03
N PHE A 107 -3.96 6.65 -0.96
CA PHE A 107 -2.63 6.10 -1.21
C PHE A 107 -1.57 6.92 -0.48
N LEU A 108 -0.74 6.27 0.35
CA LEU A 108 0.40 6.94 0.98
C LEU A 108 1.49 7.30 -0.04
N ASP A 109 1.62 6.51 -1.11
CA ASP A 109 2.65 6.60 -2.15
C ASP A 109 2.15 7.15 -3.50
N GLY A 110 0.89 7.63 -3.56
CA GLY A 110 0.25 8.12 -4.79
C GLY A 110 0.78 9.46 -5.33
N LEU A 111 0.42 9.79 -6.59
CA LEU A 111 1.04 10.83 -7.44
C LEU A 111 0.42 12.25 -7.41
N THR A 112 -0.87 12.43 -7.08
CA THR A 112 -1.58 13.68 -7.48
C THR A 112 -2.28 14.45 -6.35
N GLY A 113 -2.12 15.78 -6.38
CA GLY A 113 -3.07 16.79 -5.85
C GLY A 113 -3.15 16.96 -4.33
N SER A 114 -2.35 16.25 -3.57
CA SER A 114 -2.43 16.19 -2.11
C SER A 114 -1.14 16.65 -1.46
N GLN A 115 -1.26 17.33 -0.31
CA GLN A 115 -0.12 17.72 0.51
C GLN A 115 0.73 16.48 0.85
N THR A 116 2.02 16.55 0.54
CA THR A 116 3.02 15.57 1.01
C THR A 116 3.78 16.15 2.18
N VAL A 117 4.18 15.29 3.10
CA VAL A 117 5.01 15.66 4.24
C VAL A 117 6.22 14.73 4.32
N ALA A 118 7.38 15.31 4.61
CA ALA A 118 8.59 14.55 4.90
C ALA A 118 8.38 13.74 6.18
N THR A 119 8.36 12.41 6.06
CA THR A 119 8.11 11.47 7.15
C THR A 119 9.24 10.45 7.18
N PRO A 120 9.79 10.10 8.37
CA PRO A 120 10.70 8.96 8.48
C PRO A 120 10.04 7.69 7.93
N PHE A 121 10.65 7.12 6.90
CA PHE A 121 10.20 5.92 6.22
C PHE A 121 11.43 5.23 5.62
N PHE A 122 11.63 3.95 5.93
CA PHE A 122 12.87 3.22 5.63
C PHE A 122 14.13 3.99 6.07
N ARG A 123 14.09 4.57 7.28
CA ARG A 123 15.14 5.41 7.88
C ARG A 123 15.46 6.73 7.15
N GLY A 124 14.82 7.02 6.03
CA GLY A 124 14.99 8.27 5.27
C GLY A 124 13.76 9.18 5.33
N PRO A 125 13.89 10.47 4.99
CA PRO A 125 12.76 11.39 4.90
C PRO A 125 11.98 11.19 3.59
N ALA A 126 10.99 10.31 3.59
CA ALA A 126 10.11 10.10 2.44
C ALA A 126 9.03 11.17 2.36
N GLN A 127 8.75 11.64 1.16
CA GLN A 127 7.60 12.49 0.85
C GLN A 127 6.36 11.61 0.76
N LEU A 128 5.66 11.38 1.87
CA LEU A 128 4.41 10.60 1.89
C LEU A 128 3.20 11.52 1.80
N ARG A 129 2.10 11.04 1.22
CA ARG A 129 0.85 11.79 1.16
C ARG A 129 0.21 11.87 2.54
N LEU A 130 -0.13 13.08 2.98
CA LEU A 130 -0.89 13.29 4.20
C LEU A 130 -2.34 12.83 3.98
N PRO A 131 -2.86 11.86 4.74
CA PRO A 131 -4.24 11.40 4.58
C PRO A 131 -5.23 12.51 4.93
N SER A 132 -6.28 12.64 4.12
CA SER A 132 -7.38 13.57 4.36
C SER A 132 -8.54 12.90 5.07
N THR A 133 -9.45 13.70 5.61
CA THR A 133 -10.76 13.20 6.04
C THR A 133 -11.60 12.83 4.82
N ASN A 134 -12.53 11.88 4.98
CA ASN A 134 -13.57 11.61 4.00
C ASN A 134 -14.68 12.67 4.06
N SER A 135 -15.72 12.53 3.25
CA SER A 135 -16.89 13.43 3.22
C SER A 135 -17.63 13.53 4.56
N SER A 136 -17.47 12.54 5.45
CA SER A 136 -18.03 12.54 6.81
C SER A 136 -17.08 13.12 7.86
N GLY A 137 -15.96 13.72 7.45
CA GLY A 137 -14.99 14.31 8.37
C GLY A 137 -14.13 13.29 9.13
N ARG A 138 -14.14 12.01 8.75
CA ARG A 138 -13.39 10.95 9.44
C ARG A 138 -12.09 10.62 8.74
N LEU A 139 -11.03 10.43 9.53
CA LEU A 139 -9.74 9.96 9.05
C LEU A 139 -9.75 8.46 8.75
N PRO A 140 -8.79 7.98 7.96
CA PRO A 140 -8.59 6.56 7.77
C PRO A 140 -8.35 5.84 9.09
N GLY A 141 -9.15 4.82 9.38
CA GLY A 141 -9.01 4.02 10.61
C GLY A 141 -8.27 2.70 10.42
N HIS A 142 -7.95 2.34 9.17
CA HIS A 142 -7.36 1.06 8.82
C HIS A 142 -6.30 1.23 7.74
N PHE A 143 -5.23 0.42 7.86
CA PHE A 143 -4.32 0.14 6.76
C PHE A 143 -4.80 -1.12 6.05
N VAL A 144 -4.83 -1.07 4.72
CA VAL A 144 -5.23 -2.19 3.88
C VAL A 144 -4.21 -2.42 2.78
N SER A 145 -3.95 -3.69 2.47
CA SER A 145 -3.16 -4.09 1.31
C SER A 145 -3.66 -5.41 0.78
N LEU A 146 -3.56 -5.59 -0.54
CA LEU A 146 -4.00 -6.79 -1.22
C LEU A 146 -2.88 -7.34 -2.08
N ILE A 147 -2.28 -8.44 -1.66
CA ILE A 147 -1.07 -8.98 -2.27
C ILE A 147 -1.43 -10.16 -3.17
N LEU A 148 -0.88 -10.21 -4.39
CA LEU A 148 -1.07 -11.40 -5.23
C LEU A 148 -0.22 -12.53 -4.68
N ARG A 149 -0.84 -13.69 -4.43
CA ARG A 149 -0.11 -14.91 -4.10
C ARG A 149 0.55 -15.50 -5.36
N PRO A 150 1.59 -16.35 -5.20
CA PRO A 150 2.15 -17.10 -6.33
C PRO A 150 1.06 -17.76 -7.19
N GLY A 151 1.20 -17.63 -8.51
CA GLY A 151 0.18 -18.06 -9.49
C GLY A 151 -0.88 -17.00 -9.83
N GLY A 152 -1.01 -15.91 -9.06
CA GLY A 152 -1.85 -14.75 -9.40
C GLY A 152 -3.35 -15.01 -9.43
N SER A 153 -3.82 -16.12 -8.82
CA SER A 153 -5.22 -16.53 -8.77
C SER A 153 -5.85 -16.38 -7.38
N ARG A 154 -5.03 -16.10 -6.37
CA ARG A 154 -5.40 -15.87 -4.97
C ARG A 154 -4.78 -14.57 -4.48
N LEU A 155 -5.46 -13.96 -3.52
CA LEU A 155 -5.13 -12.67 -2.94
C LEU A 155 -4.91 -12.85 -1.44
N GLN A 156 -3.86 -12.26 -0.89
CA GLN A 156 -3.69 -12.14 0.55
C GLN A 156 -4.19 -10.76 0.98
N LEU A 157 -5.20 -10.74 1.84
CA LEU A 157 -5.68 -9.52 2.48
C LEU A 157 -4.85 -9.24 3.74
N ILE A 158 -4.32 -8.03 3.80
CA ILE A 158 -3.73 -7.45 5.00
C ILE A 158 -4.65 -6.30 5.37
N LEU A 159 -5.23 -6.36 6.56
CA LEU A 159 -6.16 -5.36 7.07
C LEU A 159 -5.89 -5.17 8.55
N ASP A 160 -5.34 -4.01 8.90
CA ASP A 160 -4.88 -3.72 10.25
C ASP A 160 -5.52 -2.42 10.75
N PRO A 161 -6.09 -2.39 11.96
CA PRO A 161 -6.60 -1.16 12.56
C PRO A 161 -5.45 -0.22 12.86
N LEU A 162 -5.69 1.08 12.66
CA LEU A 162 -4.74 2.12 12.99
C LEU A 162 -5.00 2.64 14.40
N MET A 163 -4.02 2.45 15.27
CA MET A 163 -4.00 3.07 16.60
C MET A 163 -3.53 4.51 16.47
N ILE A 164 -4.48 5.42 16.18
CA ILE A 164 -4.21 6.83 15.94
C ILE A 164 -4.17 7.57 17.27
N ASP A 165 -3.02 8.18 17.56
CA ASP A 165 -2.91 9.15 18.64
C ASP A 165 -3.64 10.44 18.23
N THR A 166 -4.67 10.81 18.99
CA THR A 166 -5.53 11.99 18.74
C THR A 166 -4.91 13.29 19.24
N GLY A 167 -3.57 13.38 19.26
CA GLY A 167 -2.83 14.60 19.57
C GLY A 167 -3.10 15.75 18.57
N GLN A 168 -2.25 16.77 18.59
CA GLN A 168 -2.53 18.05 17.90
C GLN A 168 -2.67 17.96 16.37
N ASP A 169 -2.07 16.97 15.70
CA ASP A 169 -2.31 16.69 14.28
C ASP A 169 -2.75 15.24 14.05
N PRO A 170 -4.07 14.98 14.01
CA PRO A 170 -4.61 13.64 13.78
C PRO A 170 -4.18 13.02 12.44
N ARG A 171 -3.89 13.82 11.41
CA ARG A 171 -3.44 13.32 10.09
C ARG A 171 -2.00 12.79 10.16
N ALA A 172 -1.13 13.49 10.88
CA ALA A 172 0.20 13.00 11.20
C ALA A 172 0.14 11.73 12.07
N GLY A 173 -0.84 11.64 12.97
CA GLY A 173 -1.13 10.41 13.73
C GLY A 173 -1.43 9.20 12.84
N VAL A 174 -2.23 9.37 11.79
CA VAL A 174 -2.50 8.30 10.78
C VAL A 174 -1.20 7.88 10.08
N LEU A 175 -0.36 8.83 9.66
CA LEU A 175 0.92 8.50 9.02
C LEU A 175 1.86 7.74 9.96
N LYS A 176 1.95 8.18 11.22
CA LYS A 176 2.78 7.52 12.23
C LYS A 176 2.31 6.08 12.49
N ALA A 177 1.00 5.84 12.51
CA ALA A 177 0.44 4.49 12.69
C ALA A 177 0.59 3.62 11.43
N ALA A 178 0.34 4.17 10.24
CA ALA A 178 0.36 3.41 8.99
C ALA A 178 1.78 3.17 8.43
N GLY A 179 2.75 4.03 8.76
CA GLY A 179 4.13 3.95 8.28
C GLY A 179 4.78 2.59 8.54
N PRO A 180 4.86 2.10 9.79
CA PRO A 180 5.45 0.80 10.10
C PRO A 180 4.76 -0.38 9.38
N LEU A 181 3.44 -0.34 9.24
CA LEU A 181 2.67 -1.35 8.50
C LEU A 181 3.01 -1.32 7.01
N ALA A 182 3.05 -0.13 6.42
CA ALA A 182 3.45 0.08 5.04
C ALA A 182 4.89 -0.41 4.77
N GLU A 183 5.84 -0.11 5.67
CA GLU A 183 7.20 -0.64 5.57
C GLU A 183 7.23 -2.17 5.63
N ALA A 184 6.52 -2.77 6.58
CA ALA A 184 6.49 -4.22 6.76
C ALA A 184 5.94 -4.95 5.51
N VAL A 185 4.86 -4.41 4.93
CA VAL A 185 4.28 -4.95 3.69
C VAL A 185 5.23 -4.78 2.51
N ILE A 186 5.86 -3.60 2.36
CA ILE A 186 6.84 -3.37 1.29
C ILE A 186 8.05 -4.30 1.45
N ARG A 187 8.61 -4.49 2.65
CA ARG A 187 9.73 -5.42 2.88
C ARG A 187 9.37 -6.85 2.48
N SER A 188 8.18 -7.30 2.86
CA SER A 188 7.71 -8.66 2.59
C SER A 188 7.36 -8.89 1.11
N HIS A 189 7.00 -7.83 0.39
CA HIS A 189 6.44 -7.91 -0.96
C HIS A 189 7.01 -6.85 -1.93
N ALA A 190 8.29 -6.49 -1.79
CA ALA A 190 8.93 -5.43 -2.57
C ALA A 190 8.79 -5.63 -4.08
N GLY A 191 8.84 -6.90 -4.54
CA GLY A 191 8.65 -7.28 -5.94
C GLY A 191 7.25 -6.97 -6.53
N GLN A 192 6.28 -6.58 -5.69
CA GLN A 192 4.93 -6.18 -6.07
C GLN A 192 4.62 -4.72 -5.72
N TRP A 193 5.60 -3.96 -5.23
CA TRP A 193 5.42 -2.56 -4.92
C TRP A 193 5.61 -1.72 -6.18
N PHE A 194 4.52 -1.12 -6.65
CA PHE A 194 4.43 -0.45 -7.95
C PHE A 194 4.41 1.07 -7.82
N CYS A 195 5.11 1.62 -6.82
CA CYS A 195 5.16 3.06 -6.60
C CYS A 195 5.76 3.78 -7.82
N SER A 196 4.91 4.58 -8.46
CA SER A 196 5.20 5.20 -9.75
C SER A 196 5.98 6.52 -9.67
N ARG A 197 6.32 6.97 -8.47
CA ARG A 197 7.04 8.23 -8.22
C ARG A 197 8.20 8.05 -7.26
N ASN A 198 9.10 9.02 -7.25
CA ASN A 198 10.15 9.07 -6.24
C ASN A 198 9.50 9.45 -4.90
N LEU A 199 9.69 8.62 -3.88
CA LEU A 199 9.32 8.99 -2.50
C LEU A 199 10.43 9.80 -1.83
N TRP A 200 11.69 9.57 -2.19
CA TRP A 200 12.82 10.33 -1.69
C TRP A 200 13.39 11.23 -2.79
N PRO A 201 13.97 12.39 -2.41
CA PRO A 201 14.56 13.32 -3.39
C PRO A 201 15.90 12.85 -3.94
N ARG A 202 16.61 11.99 -3.19
CA ARG A 202 17.96 11.49 -3.49
C ARG A 202 18.05 9.99 -3.20
N PRO A 203 19.07 9.29 -3.73
CA PRO A 203 19.34 7.87 -3.40
C PRO A 203 19.73 7.64 -1.94
N ALA A 204 19.51 6.42 -1.44
CA ALA A 204 19.83 6.03 -0.06
C ALA A 204 21.31 6.23 0.29
N GLU A 205 22.23 5.94 -0.64
CA GLU A 205 23.68 6.09 -0.44
C GLU A 205 24.15 7.52 -0.17
N GLN A 206 23.32 8.52 -0.45
CA GLN A 206 23.63 9.94 -0.19
C GLN A 206 23.07 10.45 1.13
N GLU A 207 22.06 9.77 1.69
CA GLU A 207 21.27 10.27 2.82
C GLU A 207 21.42 9.39 4.07
N LEU A 208 21.45 8.06 3.90
CA LEU A 208 21.48 7.13 5.01
C LEU A 208 22.88 7.02 5.63
N PRO A 209 23.01 7.06 6.98
CA PRO A 209 24.30 7.03 7.66
C PRO A 209 25.17 5.80 7.35
N GLU A 210 24.56 4.63 7.12
CA GLU A 210 25.27 3.37 6.89
C GLU A 210 26.21 3.37 5.67
N PHE A 211 26.02 4.28 4.71
CA PHE A 211 26.87 4.40 3.52
C PHE A 211 28.03 5.39 3.66
N ARG A 212 28.11 6.11 4.78
CA ARG A 212 29.17 7.12 5.02
C ARG A 212 30.54 6.49 5.35
N HIS A 213 30.60 5.17 5.51
CA HIS A 213 31.79 4.42 5.90
C HIS A 213 32.20 3.33 4.89
N THR A 214 31.56 3.27 3.73
CA THR A 214 31.92 2.43 2.57
C THR A 214 32.64 3.24 1.52
#